data_AF-A0A9E3L3G7-F1
#
_entry.id   AF-A0A9E3L3G7-F1
#
_cell.length_a   1.000
_cell.length_b   1.000
_cell.length_c   1.000
_cell.angle_alpha   90.00
_cell.angle_beta   90.00
_cell.angle_gamma   90.00
#
_symmetry.space_group_name_H-M   'P 1'
#
loop_
_entity.id
_entity.type
_entity.pdbx_description
1 polymer ?
#
loop_
_entity_poly.entity_id
_entity_poly.type
_entity_poly.pdbx_seq_one_letter_code
_entity_poly.pdbx_strand_id
1 'polypeptide(L)'
;MKRVLTITLIIFLTVDVVRGQTNTDGLIGEYFSIENKFESFSTMILEKDNRFIYSYGIGGCRGEVKGTWTIRDKKLEFKNDSTFLDNKIIKYPDLGQTAWTVKKIGIQPDKIVDSGCVKSDKLHMKRETSDFEYSVSIVRLIANPEKYHNKKIQITGYMNLEFEGDAIYLHKEDYEKSLLTNGFWVSFSDKLDQKEIQKLNKGYVLIEGTFDMNNHGHMGLFGGEVKEITRIIKWGN
;
A
#
# COMPACT_ATOMS: atom_id res chain seq x y z
N MET A 1 57.72 -7.23 50.84
CA MET A 1 57.09 -6.72 49.60
C MET A 1 56.03 -7.73 49.14
N LYS A 2 54.75 -7.47 49.41
CA LYS A 2 53.63 -8.33 48.97
C LYS A 2 53.13 -7.80 47.62
N ARG A 3 53.24 -8.60 46.56
CA ARG A 3 52.61 -8.30 45.26
C ARG A 3 51.16 -8.77 45.30
N VAL A 4 50.23 -7.85 45.19
CA VAL A 4 48.79 -8.13 45.02
C VAL A 4 48.56 -8.39 43.54
N LEU A 5 48.04 -9.57 43.21
CA LEU A 5 47.65 -9.96 41.86
C LEU A 5 46.18 -9.56 41.66
N THR A 6 45.93 -8.52 40.88
CA THR A 6 44.57 -8.10 40.54
C THR A 6 44.07 -8.97 39.38
N ILE A 7 43.13 -9.87 39.66
CA ILE A 7 42.46 -10.68 38.63
C ILE A 7 41.26 -9.89 38.13
N THR A 8 41.34 -9.38 36.90
CA THR A 8 40.22 -8.70 36.22
C THR A 8 39.31 -9.76 35.62
N LEU A 9 38.11 -9.93 36.19
CA LEU A 9 37.05 -10.79 35.68
C LEU A 9 36.37 -10.11 34.49
N ILE A 10 36.68 -10.55 33.27
CA ILE A 10 36.02 -10.07 32.05
C ILE A 10 34.73 -10.88 31.88
N ILE A 11 33.59 -10.24 32.17
CA ILE A 11 32.26 -10.79 31.91
C ILE A 11 32.00 -10.65 30.41
N PHE A 12 32.11 -11.76 29.67
CA PHE A 12 31.60 -11.84 28.30
C PHE A 12 30.07 -11.83 28.35
N LEU A 13 29.46 -10.67 28.11
CA LEU A 13 28.06 -10.60 27.72
C LEU A 13 27.96 -11.21 26.31
N THR A 14 27.56 -12.48 26.23
CA THR A 14 27.13 -13.08 24.98
C THR A 14 25.84 -12.38 24.58
N VAL A 15 25.95 -11.39 23.69
CA VAL A 15 24.80 -10.93 22.92
C VAL A 15 24.43 -12.10 22.03
N ASP A 16 23.34 -12.79 22.34
CA ASP A 16 22.70 -13.72 21.43
C ASP A 16 22.22 -12.91 20.22
N VAL A 17 23.14 -12.70 19.28
CA VAL A 17 22.81 -12.27 17.93
C VAL A 17 21.94 -13.39 17.38
N VAL A 18 20.64 -13.10 17.27
CA VAL A 18 19.63 -13.95 16.65
C VAL A 18 20.08 -14.20 15.20
N ARG A 19 20.92 -15.22 15.02
CA ARG A 19 21.31 -15.78 13.73
C ARG A 19 20.10 -16.50 13.19
N GLY A 20 19.38 -15.87 12.27
CA GLY A 20 18.33 -16.56 11.52
C GLY A 20 17.21 -15.71 10.93
N GLN A 21 17.33 -14.38 10.79
CA GLN A 21 16.31 -13.64 10.04
C GLN A 21 16.53 -13.83 8.54
N THR A 22 15.73 -14.72 7.96
CA THR A 22 15.46 -14.79 6.52
C THR A 22 14.92 -13.44 6.04
N ASN A 23 15.40 -12.96 4.89
CA ASN A 23 15.04 -11.70 4.23
C ASN A 23 13.59 -11.24 4.53
N THR A 24 13.45 -10.17 5.32
CA THR A 24 12.17 -9.61 5.79
C THR A 24 11.57 -8.59 4.82
N ASP A 25 12.29 -8.17 3.78
CA ASP A 25 11.88 -7.08 2.88
C ASP A 25 10.51 -7.34 2.23
N GLY A 26 10.19 -8.60 1.94
CA GLY A 26 8.89 -8.99 1.37
C GLY A 26 7.69 -8.82 2.32
N LEU A 27 7.92 -8.67 3.63
CA LEU A 27 6.88 -8.56 4.66
C LEU A 27 6.70 -7.15 5.22
N ILE A 28 7.63 -6.24 4.95
CA ILE A 28 7.50 -4.85 5.36
C ILE A 28 6.31 -4.21 4.62
N GLY A 29 5.45 -3.50 5.34
CA GLY A 29 4.31 -2.81 4.77
C GLY A 29 3.09 -2.79 5.69
N GLU A 30 2.01 -2.22 5.18
CA GLU A 30 0.72 -2.17 5.85
C GLU A 30 -0.16 -3.33 5.39
N TYR A 31 -1.02 -3.83 6.26
CA TYR A 31 -1.92 -4.95 6.03
C TYR A 31 -3.29 -4.61 6.60
N PHE A 32 -4.36 -4.88 5.88
CA PHE A 32 -5.73 -4.59 6.30
C PHE A 32 -6.59 -5.85 6.30
N SER A 33 -7.38 -6.05 7.34
CA SER A 33 -8.33 -7.18 7.38
C SER A 33 -9.34 -7.08 6.23
N ILE A 34 -9.61 -8.22 5.58
CA ILE A 34 -10.69 -8.33 4.58
C ILE A 34 -12.09 -8.07 5.16
N GLU A 35 -12.23 -8.08 6.49
CA GLU A 35 -13.48 -7.77 7.18
C GLU A 35 -13.62 -6.30 7.55
N ASN A 36 -12.69 -5.44 7.14
CA ASN A 36 -12.83 -4.01 7.33
C ASN A 36 -14.12 -3.50 6.64
N LYS A 37 -14.91 -2.72 7.39
CA LYS A 37 -16.21 -2.14 7.00
C LYS A 37 -16.23 -0.66 7.38
N PHE A 38 -17.28 0.07 6.99
CA PHE A 38 -17.42 1.51 7.24
C PHE A 38 -17.06 1.95 8.67
N GLU A 39 -17.45 1.18 9.69
CA GLU A 39 -17.16 1.52 11.09
C GLU A 39 -16.22 0.53 11.79
N SER A 40 -15.72 -0.51 11.12
CA SER A 40 -14.93 -1.58 11.74
C SER A 40 -13.63 -1.77 10.99
N PHE A 41 -12.49 -1.71 11.67
CA PHE A 41 -11.18 -1.89 11.05
C PHE A 41 -10.21 -2.67 11.92
N SER A 42 -9.27 -3.33 11.26
CA SER A 42 -8.10 -3.97 11.83
C SER A 42 -6.96 -3.87 10.81
N THR A 43 -5.88 -3.20 11.21
CA THR A 43 -4.73 -2.87 10.36
C THR A 43 -3.44 -3.22 11.09
N MET A 44 -2.49 -3.83 10.39
CA MET A 44 -1.16 -4.16 10.88
C MET A 44 -0.12 -3.46 10.02
N ILE A 45 0.87 -2.83 10.63
CA ILE A 45 2.06 -2.28 9.96
C ILE A 45 3.27 -3.07 10.46
N LEU A 46 4.07 -3.61 9.53
CA LEU A 46 5.36 -4.23 9.81
C LEU A 46 6.48 -3.32 9.32
N GLU A 47 7.34 -2.89 10.23
CA GLU A 47 8.43 -1.94 9.98
C GLU A 47 9.79 -2.65 9.79
N LYS A 48 10.73 -1.98 9.11
CA LYS A 48 12.05 -2.53 8.73
C LYS A 48 12.92 -2.93 9.91
N ASP A 49 12.71 -2.32 11.07
CA ASP A 49 13.43 -2.55 12.32
C ASP A 49 12.76 -3.64 13.20
N ASN A 50 11.92 -4.47 12.60
CA ASN A 50 11.15 -5.53 13.27
C ASN A 50 10.14 -5.00 14.31
N ARG A 51 9.71 -3.74 14.17
CA ARG A 51 8.59 -3.18 14.94
C ARG A 51 7.26 -3.43 14.22
N PHE A 52 6.19 -3.52 15.00
CA PHE A 52 4.84 -3.51 14.46
C PHE A 52 3.96 -2.48 15.14
N ILE A 53 2.92 -2.07 14.41
CA ILE A 53 1.79 -1.29 14.91
C ILE A 53 0.51 -2.01 14.48
N TYR A 54 -0.35 -2.33 15.42
CA TYR A 54 -1.65 -2.93 15.17
C TYR A 54 -2.76 -2.00 15.65
N SER A 55 -3.50 -1.42 14.71
CA SER A 55 -4.60 -0.50 14.97
C SER A 55 -5.93 -1.22 14.72
N TYR A 56 -6.88 -1.09 15.62
CA TYR A 56 -8.18 -1.72 15.52
C TYR A 56 -9.29 -0.80 16.01
N GLY A 57 -10.52 -1.06 15.57
CA GLY A 57 -11.67 -0.42 16.18
C GLY A 57 -13.01 -0.77 15.54
N ILE A 58 -14.08 -0.52 16.29
CA ILE A 58 -15.46 -0.53 15.83
C ILE A 58 -16.22 0.65 16.45
N GLY A 59 -16.76 1.53 15.62
CA GLY A 59 -17.47 2.74 16.06
C GLY A 59 -16.60 3.62 16.97
N GLY A 60 -17.01 3.78 18.24
CA GLY A 60 -16.27 4.53 19.27
C GLY A 60 -15.21 3.72 20.03
N CYS A 61 -15.17 2.39 19.90
CA CYS A 61 -14.12 1.57 20.49
C CYS A 61 -12.94 1.46 19.54
N ARG A 62 -11.79 2.03 19.89
CA ARG A 62 -10.59 2.03 19.05
C ARG A 62 -9.35 1.88 19.91
N GLY A 63 -8.31 1.28 19.37
CA GLY A 63 -7.05 1.11 20.06
C GLY A 63 -5.90 0.85 19.11
N GLU A 64 -4.69 0.97 19.66
CA GLU A 64 -3.44 0.69 18.98
C GLU A 64 -2.52 -0.06 19.92
N VAL A 65 -1.85 -1.09 19.39
CA VAL A 65 -0.86 -1.90 20.10
C VAL A 65 0.43 -1.88 19.31
N LYS A 66 1.56 -1.80 20.01
CA LYS A 66 2.89 -1.83 19.41
C LYS A 66 3.72 -2.93 20.04
N GLY A 67 4.75 -3.34 19.30
CA GLY A 67 5.66 -4.35 19.77
C GLY A 67 6.71 -4.72 18.73
N THR A 68 7.25 -5.91 18.90
CA THR A 68 8.23 -6.50 17.98
C THR A 68 7.67 -7.74 17.31
N TRP A 69 8.19 -8.08 16.14
CA TRP A 69 7.81 -9.30 15.43
C TRP A 69 9.04 -10.06 14.97
N THR A 70 8.91 -11.37 14.85
CA THR A 70 9.93 -12.26 14.32
C THR A 70 9.31 -13.31 13.41
N ILE A 71 10.13 -13.99 12.61
CA ILE A 71 9.67 -15.10 11.76
C ILE A 71 10.25 -16.40 12.32
N ARG A 72 9.39 -17.38 12.57
CA ARG A 72 9.77 -18.77 12.88
C ARG A 72 8.90 -19.71 12.08
N ASP A 73 9.50 -20.68 11.39
CA ASP A 73 8.79 -21.70 10.61
C ASP A 73 7.72 -21.14 9.63
N LYS A 74 8.08 -20.06 8.91
CA LYS A 74 7.18 -19.31 7.99
C LYS A 74 5.95 -18.68 8.65
N LYS A 75 5.96 -18.55 9.97
CA LYS A 75 4.96 -17.83 10.75
C LYS A 75 5.57 -16.58 11.37
N LEU A 76 4.75 -15.54 11.47
CA LEU A 76 5.05 -14.35 12.23
C LEU A 76 4.66 -14.57 13.69
N GLU A 77 5.59 -14.27 14.58
CA GLU A 77 5.38 -14.25 16.03
C GLU A 77 5.50 -12.81 16.52
N PHE A 78 4.45 -12.32 17.16
CA PHE A 78 4.40 -10.97 17.71
C PHE A 78 4.69 -10.98 19.20
N LYS A 79 5.28 -9.88 19.69
CA LYS A 79 5.48 -9.62 21.10
C LYS A 79 5.13 -8.18 21.38
N ASN A 80 4.01 -7.95 22.06
CA ASN A 80 3.58 -6.64 22.51
C ASN A 80 4.63 -5.98 23.43
N ASP A 81 4.74 -4.66 23.39
CA ASP A 81 5.48 -3.91 24.40
C ASP A 81 4.79 -4.06 25.78
N SER A 82 5.58 -4.07 26.86
CA SER A 82 5.09 -4.35 28.23
C SER A 82 3.98 -3.39 28.67
N THR A 83 3.97 -2.16 28.17
CA THR A 83 2.93 -1.15 28.45
C THR A 83 1.52 -1.61 28.06
N PHE A 84 1.40 -2.54 27.10
CA PHE A 84 0.12 -3.08 26.64
C PHE A 84 -0.29 -4.37 27.37
N LEU A 85 0.61 -4.96 28.18
CA LEU A 85 0.37 -6.21 28.90
C LEU A 85 0.01 -5.98 30.38
N ASP A 86 0.60 -4.95 31.01
CA ASP A 86 0.49 -4.74 32.46
C ASP A 86 -0.63 -3.77 32.88
N ASN A 87 -1.42 -3.25 31.93
CA ASN A 87 -2.45 -2.26 32.22
C ASN A 87 -3.75 -2.91 32.75
N LYS A 88 -4.05 -2.67 34.03
CA LYS A 88 -5.26 -3.21 34.69
C LYS A 88 -6.58 -2.54 34.27
N ILE A 89 -6.52 -1.35 33.68
CA ILE A 89 -7.70 -0.54 33.36
C ILE A 89 -8.08 -0.69 31.89
N ILE A 90 -7.09 -0.68 31.00
CA ILE A 90 -7.31 -0.77 29.55
C ILE A 90 -6.81 -2.12 29.06
N LYS A 91 -7.72 -2.92 28.49
CA LYS A 91 -7.37 -4.19 27.86
C LYS A 91 -7.01 -3.98 26.41
N TYR A 92 -5.81 -4.40 26.05
CA TYR A 92 -5.32 -4.46 24.68
C TYR A 92 -5.30 -5.91 24.19
N PRO A 93 -5.46 -6.17 22.88
CA PRO A 93 -5.22 -7.49 22.34
C PRO A 93 -3.75 -7.88 22.53
N ASP A 94 -3.51 -9.08 23.03
CA ASP A 94 -2.18 -9.68 23.09
C ASP A 94 -1.93 -10.48 21.81
N LEU A 95 -1.17 -9.90 20.89
CA LEU A 95 -0.91 -10.50 19.58
C LEU A 95 0.05 -11.69 19.66
N GLY A 96 0.76 -11.86 20.79
CA GLY A 96 1.67 -12.97 21.00
C GLY A 96 0.98 -14.29 21.37
N GLN A 97 -0.33 -14.29 21.62
CA GLN A 97 -1.08 -15.51 21.95
C GLN A 97 -1.36 -16.41 20.74
N THR A 98 -1.12 -15.90 19.53
CA THR A 98 -1.27 -16.65 18.29
C THR A 98 -0.17 -16.32 17.31
N ALA A 99 0.32 -17.33 16.61
CA ALA A 99 1.19 -17.13 15.47
C ALA A 99 0.36 -16.69 14.26
N TRP A 100 1.00 -16.04 13.31
CA TRP A 100 0.34 -15.57 12.10
C TRP A 100 0.96 -16.22 10.87
N THR A 101 0.15 -16.95 10.13
CA THR A 101 0.58 -17.60 8.89
C THR A 101 0.79 -16.55 7.80
N VAL A 102 1.99 -16.52 7.21
CA VAL A 102 2.29 -15.73 6.01
C VAL A 102 1.64 -16.40 4.80
N LYS A 103 0.77 -15.67 4.10
CA LYS A 103 0.11 -16.10 2.85
C LYS A 103 0.66 -15.32 1.67
N LYS A 104 0.35 -15.77 0.45
CA LYS A 104 0.80 -15.12 -0.80
C LYS A 104 0.45 -13.63 -0.87
N ILE A 105 -0.72 -13.25 -0.36
CA ILE A 105 -1.29 -11.90 -0.49
C ILE A 105 -1.43 -11.17 0.84
N GLY A 106 -0.87 -11.69 1.94
CA GLY A 106 -1.12 -11.13 3.27
C GLY A 106 -0.68 -12.01 4.42
N ILE A 107 -1.18 -11.71 5.62
CA ILE A 107 -0.92 -12.44 6.86
C ILE A 107 -2.23 -12.77 7.54
N GLN A 108 -2.34 -13.90 8.23
CA GLN A 108 -3.57 -14.28 8.93
C GLN A 108 -3.22 -14.89 10.29
N PRO A 109 -3.88 -14.47 11.38
CA PRO A 109 -3.68 -15.11 12.68
C PRO A 109 -4.21 -16.54 12.66
N ASP A 110 -3.52 -17.46 13.32
CA ASP A 110 -3.92 -18.87 13.39
C ASP A 110 -5.13 -19.07 14.34
N LYS A 111 -5.38 -18.11 15.24
CA LYS A 111 -6.50 -18.07 16.18
C LYS A 111 -7.10 -16.67 16.23
N ILE A 112 -8.32 -16.55 16.76
CA ILE A 112 -8.98 -15.25 16.95
C ILE A 112 -8.12 -14.34 17.82
N VAL A 113 -7.82 -13.14 17.31
CA VAL A 113 -7.31 -12.01 18.07
C VAL A 113 -8.50 -11.22 18.60
N ASP A 114 -8.68 -11.23 19.91
CA ASP A 114 -9.76 -10.51 20.59
C ASP A 114 -9.22 -9.23 21.24
N SER A 115 -9.68 -8.09 20.72
CA SER A 115 -9.33 -6.76 21.26
C SER A 115 -10.35 -6.22 22.27
N GLY A 116 -11.33 -7.05 22.66
CA GLY A 116 -12.47 -6.67 23.50
C GLY A 116 -13.65 -6.11 22.71
N CYS A 117 -13.41 -5.42 21.59
CA CYS A 117 -14.49 -4.89 20.73
C CYS A 117 -14.41 -5.33 19.27
N VAL A 118 -13.22 -5.66 18.76
CA VAL A 118 -13.04 -6.29 17.46
C VAL A 118 -12.44 -7.67 17.66
N LYS A 119 -13.07 -8.69 17.07
CA LYS A 119 -12.51 -10.03 16.94
C LYS A 119 -12.03 -10.19 15.51
N SER A 120 -10.78 -10.61 15.33
CA SER A 120 -10.18 -10.77 14.02
C SER A 120 -9.47 -12.12 13.92
N ASP A 121 -9.93 -12.96 12.99
CA ASP A 121 -9.29 -14.24 12.64
C ASP A 121 -9.05 -14.37 11.12
N LYS A 122 -9.43 -13.34 10.36
CA LYS A 122 -9.36 -13.34 8.90
C LYS A 122 -8.03 -12.80 8.39
N LEU A 123 -7.85 -12.98 7.09
CA LEU A 123 -6.70 -12.51 6.36
C LEU A 123 -6.60 -10.98 6.45
N HIS A 124 -5.43 -10.51 6.86
CA HIS A 124 -4.97 -9.15 6.64
C HIS A 124 -4.21 -9.13 5.33
N MET A 125 -4.85 -8.63 4.28
CA MET A 125 -4.22 -8.49 2.98
C MET A 125 -3.13 -7.44 3.06
N LYS A 126 -1.96 -7.74 2.50
CA LYS A 126 -0.91 -6.74 2.36
C LYS A 126 -1.48 -5.63 1.50
N ARG A 127 -1.49 -4.41 2.02
CA ARG A 127 -1.62 -3.21 1.20
C ARG A 127 -0.45 -3.25 0.26
N GLU A 128 -0.72 -3.51 -1.01
CA GLU A 128 0.32 -3.44 -2.02
C GLU A 128 0.92 -2.03 -1.92
N THR A 129 2.14 -1.95 -1.43
CA THR A 129 3.07 -0.91 -1.85
C THR A 129 3.40 -1.20 -3.30
N SER A 130 2.40 -1.08 -4.18
CA SER A 130 2.72 -0.61 -5.51
C SER A 130 3.06 0.87 -5.35
N ASP A 131 3.86 1.40 -6.25
CA ASP A 131 4.08 2.84 -6.44
C ASP A 131 2.78 3.61 -6.78
N PHE A 132 1.66 3.26 -6.14
CA PHE A 132 0.30 3.71 -6.37
C PHE A 132 0.07 4.99 -5.58
N GLU A 133 0.35 6.13 -6.21
CA GLU A 133 -0.26 7.37 -5.75
C GLU A 133 -1.74 7.30 -6.22
N TYR A 134 -2.64 6.83 -5.33
CA TYR A 134 -3.99 6.35 -5.68
C TYR A 134 -4.86 7.35 -6.43
N SER A 135 -4.56 8.64 -6.36
CA SER A 135 -5.21 9.65 -7.17
C SER A 135 -4.24 10.78 -7.42
N VAL A 136 -3.83 10.93 -8.68
CA VAL A 136 -2.92 11.99 -9.12
C VAL A 136 -3.74 12.98 -9.92
N SER A 137 -3.50 14.28 -9.74
CA SER A 137 -4.08 15.27 -10.67
C SER A 137 -3.24 15.29 -11.95
N ILE A 138 -3.89 15.47 -13.11
CA ILE A 138 -3.19 15.64 -14.40
C ILE A 138 -2.13 16.76 -14.31
N VAL A 139 -2.40 17.83 -13.56
CA VAL A 139 -1.42 18.91 -13.29
C VAL A 139 -0.12 18.40 -12.67
N ARG A 140 -0.17 17.42 -11.76
CA ARG A 140 1.05 16.85 -11.15
C ARG A 140 1.87 16.03 -12.13
N LEU A 141 1.21 15.32 -13.04
CA LEU A 141 1.88 14.57 -14.10
C LEU A 141 2.59 15.51 -15.07
N ILE A 142 1.96 16.64 -15.43
CA ILE A 142 2.57 17.68 -16.28
C ILE A 142 3.76 18.32 -15.57
N ALA A 143 3.61 18.65 -14.28
CA ALA A 143 4.62 19.43 -13.55
C ALA A 143 5.82 18.61 -13.06
N ASN A 144 5.67 17.30 -12.80
CA ASN A 144 6.73 16.44 -12.25
C ASN A 144 6.70 15.03 -12.86
N PRO A 145 6.76 14.88 -14.19
CA PRO A 145 6.55 13.60 -14.88
C PRO A 145 7.53 12.50 -14.41
N GLU A 146 8.77 12.86 -14.12
CA GLU A 146 9.82 11.97 -13.62
C GLU A 146 9.46 11.28 -12.30
N LYS A 147 8.67 11.94 -11.44
CA LYS A 147 8.20 11.36 -10.18
C LYS A 147 7.24 10.19 -10.41
N TYR A 148 6.54 10.20 -11.54
CA TYR A 148 5.44 9.29 -11.85
C TYR A 148 5.79 8.26 -12.94
N HIS A 149 6.95 8.38 -13.58
CA HIS A 149 7.34 7.46 -14.64
C HIS A 149 7.36 5.98 -14.17
N ASN A 150 6.73 5.12 -14.96
CA ASN A 150 6.51 3.69 -14.71
C ASN A 150 5.72 3.38 -13.43
N LYS A 151 5.03 4.37 -12.85
CA LYS A 151 4.15 4.16 -11.70
C LYS A 151 2.73 3.93 -12.15
N LYS A 152 2.03 3.07 -11.40
CA LYS A 152 0.58 2.94 -11.52
C LYS A 152 -0.10 4.17 -10.91
N ILE A 153 -1.03 4.74 -11.65
CA ILE A 153 -1.73 5.96 -11.30
C ILE A 153 -3.23 5.79 -11.53
N GLN A 154 -4.02 6.59 -10.83
CA GLN A 154 -5.41 6.86 -11.16
C GLN A 154 -5.56 8.36 -11.41
N ILE A 155 -6.20 8.73 -12.50
CA ILE A 155 -6.44 10.13 -12.85
C ILE A 155 -7.86 10.32 -13.34
N THR A 156 -8.34 11.54 -13.18
CA THR A 156 -9.61 12.00 -13.73
C THR A 156 -9.35 13.09 -14.76
N GLY A 157 -10.02 13.02 -15.91
CA GLY A 157 -9.88 13.99 -16.99
C GLY A 157 -10.95 13.83 -18.08
N TYR A 158 -10.92 14.71 -19.06
CA TYR A 158 -11.80 14.64 -20.23
C TYR A 158 -11.17 13.73 -21.29
N MET A 159 -11.84 12.64 -21.65
CA MET A 159 -11.33 11.67 -22.62
C MET A 159 -11.92 11.90 -24.01
N ASN A 160 -11.06 11.81 -25.02
CA ASN A 160 -11.42 11.76 -26.43
C ASN A 160 -10.75 10.53 -27.06
N LEU A 161 -11.54 9.76 -27.81
CA LEU A 161 -11.07 8.60 -28.57
C LEU A 161 -11.35 8.84 -30.05
N GLU A 162 -10.30 8.79 -30.86
CA GLU A 162 -10.35 8.99 -32.30
C GLU A 162 -9.10 8.40 -32.98
N PHE A 163 -9.17 8.25 -34.30
CA PHE A 163 -8.04 7.72 -35.06
C PHE A 163 -6.78 8.58 -34.83
N GLU A 164 -5.72 7.95 -34.30
CA GLU A 164 -4.46 8.60 -33.97
C GLU A 164 -4.56 9.75 -32.94
N GLY A 165 -5.61 9.78 -32.12
CA GLY A 165 -5.88 10.86 -31.15
C GLY A 165 -6.46 10.43 -29.81
N ASP A 166 -6.29 9.16 -29.43
CA ASP A 166 -6.77 8.62 -28.16
C ASP A 166 -6.03 9.29 -26.98
N ALA A 167 -6.74 10.15 -26.25
CA ALA A 167 -6.13 10.96 -25.19
C ALA A 167 -7.09 11.32 -24.06
N ILE A 168 -6.48 11.63 -22.91
CA ILE A 168 -7.15 12.22 -21.74
C ILE A 168 -6.53 13.59 -21.43
N TYR A 169 -7.39 14.58 -21.23
CA TYR A 169 -7.02 15.99 -21.02
C TYR A 169 -7.41 16.45 -19.62
N LEU A 170 -6.71 17.47 -19.11
CA LEU A 170 -7.06 18.12 -17.84
C LEU A 170 -8.52 18.62 -17.86
N HIS A 171 -8.90 19.36 -18.89
CA HIS A 171 -10.24 19.87 -19.11
C HIS A 171 -10.73 19.65 -20.55
N LYS A 172 -12.06 19.73 -20.74
CA LYS A 172 -12.70 19.68 -22.07
C LYS A 172 -12.19 20.79 -22.98
N GLU A 173 -11.95 21.96 -22.41
CA GLU A 173 -11.46 23.15 -23.11
C GLU A 173 -10.04 22.91 -23.66
N ASP A 174 -9.20 22.13 -22.99
CA ASP A 174 -7.86 21.78 -23.48
C ASP A 174 -7.96 20.95 -24.77
N TYR A 175 -8.90 20.02 -24.82
CA TYR A 175 -9.21 19.27 -26.05
C TYR A 175 -9.77 20.20 -27.14
N GLU A 176 -10.77 21.03 -26.83
CA GLU A 176 -11.42 21.92 -27.80
C GLU A 176 -10.47 22.97 -28.38
N LYS A 177 -9.43 23.36 -27.63
CA LYS A 177 -8.40 24.31 -28.06
C LYS A 177 -7.12 23.62 -28.55
N SER A 178 -7.10 22.30 -28.63
CA SER A 178 -5.95 21.50 -29.05
C SER A 178 -4.68 21.79 -28.26
N LEU A 179 -4.81 22.00 -26.94
CA LEU A 179 -3.70 22.14 -25.99
C LEU A 179 -3.13 20.77 -25.64
N LEU A 180 -2.50 20.11 -26.62
CA LEU A 180 -2.07 18.70 -26.54
C LEU A 180 -1.07 18.43 -25.39
N THR A 181 -0.25 19.41 -25.02
CA THR A 181 0.68 19.31 -23.88
C THR A 181 -0.02 19.21 -22.52
N ASN A 182 -1.31 19.56 -22.45
CA ASN A 182 -2.15 19.39 -21.27
C ASN A 182 -2.89 18.03 -21.25
N GLY A 183 -2.64 17.19 -22.26
CA GLY A 183 -3.20 15.86 -22.39
C GLY A 183 -2.15 14.76 -22.39
N PHE A 184 -2.61 13.55 -22.15
CA PHE A 184 -1.81 12.33 -22.21
C PHE A 184 -2.43 11.35 -23.18
N TRP A 185 -1.59 10.69 -23.96
CA TRP A 185 -2.01 9.56 -24.78
C TRP A 185 -2.59 8.46 -23.89
N VAL A 186 -3.59 7.72 -24.37
CA VAL A 186 -4.14 6.59 -23.63
C VAL A 186 -4.06 5.30 -24.42
N SER A 187 -3.64 4.23 -23.78
CA SER A 187 -3.69 2.88 -24.34
C SER A 187 -4.30 1.89 -23.36
N PHE A 188 -5.26 1.10 -23.85
CA PHE A 188 -6.08 0.23 -23.03
C PHE A 188 -5.56 -1.21 -23.03
N SER A 189 -5.72 -1.89 -21.90
CA SER A 189 -5.46 -3.33 -21.84
C SER A 189 -6.50 -4.10 -22.65
N ASP A 190 -6.07 -5.18 -23.33
CA ASP A 190 -6.93 -6.13 -24.05
C ASP A 190 -8.03 -6.78 -23.18
N LYS A 191 -7.96 -6.60 -21.85
CA LYS A 191 -8.97 -7.10 -20.90
C LYS A 191 -10.22 -6.23 -20.84
N LEU A 192 -10.18 -5.00 -21.37
CA LEU A 192 -11.33 -4.09 -21.38
C LEU A 192 -12.15 -4.25 -22.66
N ASP A 193 -13.47 -4.23 -22.52
CA ASP A 193 -14.36 -4.25 -23.69
C ASP A 193 -14.31 -2.91 -24.41
N GLN A 194 -13.80 -2.91 -25.66
CA GLN A 194 -13.71 -1.72 -26.50
C GLN A 194 -15.06 -1.04 -26.73
N LYS A 195 -16.16 -1.80 -26.81
CA LYS A 195 -17.49 -1.20 -26.99
C LYS A 195 -17.93 -0.42 -25.77
N GLU A 196 -17.61 -0.90 -24.58
CA GLU A 196 -17.90 -0.20 -23.33
C GLU A 196 -17.01 1.04 -23.16
N ILE A 197 -15.73 0.95 -23.55
CA ILE A 197 -14.82 2.10 -23.57
C ILE A 197 -15.37 3.21 -24.49
N GLN A 198 -15.83 2.86 -25.69
CA GLN A 198 -16.32 3.85 -26.66
C GLN A 198 -17.58 4.58 -26.20
N LYS A 199 -18.40 4.00 -25.32
CA LYS A 199 -19.55 4.70 -24.71
C LYS A 199 -19.13 5.84 -23.77
N LEU A 200 -17.88 5.82 -23.31
CA LEU A 200 -17.31 6.83 -22.42
C LEU A 200 -16.55 7.93 -23.17
N ASN A 201 -16.48 7.84 -24.51
CA ASN A 201 -15.84 8.84 -25.36
C ASN A 201 -16.52 10.21 -25.21
N LYS A 202 -15.72 11.28 -25.34
CA LYS A 202 -16.13 12.70 -25.23
C LYS A 202 -16.77 13.02 -23.88
N GLY A 203 -16.22 12.46 -22.81
CA GLY A 203 -16.72 12.62 -21.45
C GLY A 203 -15.62 12.65 -20.39
N TYR A 204 -15.98 13.10 -19.20
CA TYR A 204 -15.11 12.96 -18.04
C TYR A 204 -15.09 11.51 -17.58
N VAL A 205 -13.89 10.99 -17.36
CA VAL A 205 -13.65 9.63 -16.91
C VAL A 205 -12.62 9.60 -15.81
N LEU A 206 -12.66 8.55 -15.01
CA LEU A 206 -11.57 8.13 -14.15
C LEU A 206 -10.94 6.89 -14.77
N ILE A 207 -9.62 6.91 -14.94
CA ILE A 207 -8.84 5.79 -15.47
C ILE A 207 -7.77 5.34 -14.47
N GLU A 208 -7.44 4.06 -14.52
CA GLU A 208 -6.27 3.48 -13.83
C GLU A 208 -5.35 2.81 -14.84
N GLY A 209 -4.07 3.18 -14.83
CA GLY A 209 -3.05 2.66 -15.74
C GLY A 209 -1.65 2.99 -15.24
N THR A 210 -0.64 2.78 -16.09
CA THR A 210 0.77 3.08 -15.80
C THR A 210 1.18 4.34 -16.55
N PHE A 211 1.80 5.31 -15.88
CA PHE A 211 2.28 6.52 -16.53
C PHE A 211 3.65 6.31 -17.19
N ASP A 212 3.77 6.71 -18.44
CA ASP A 212 5.02 6.72 -19.20
C ASP A 212 5.32 8.15 -19.69
N MET A 213 6.33 8.78 -19.09
CA MET A 213 6.75 10.14 -19.48
C MET A 213 7.47 10.18 -20.83
N ASN A 214 7.95 9.04 -21.35
CA ASN A 214 8.79 9.00 -22.55
C ASN A 214 8.00 8.66 -23.81
N ASN A 215 6.76 8.18 -23.67
CA ASN A 215 5.87 7.93 -24.80
C ASN A 215 4.87 9.08 -24.92
N HIS A 216 4.90 9.78 -26.04
CA HIS A 216 4.12 11.00 -26.26
C HIS A 216 3.02 10.81 -27.31
N GLY A 217 2.64 9.56 -27.59
CA GLY A 217 1.60 9.21 -28.57
C GLY A 217 2.01 9.48 -30.02
N HIS A 218 1.02 9.48 -30.92
CA HIS A 218 1.26 9.75 -32.33
C HIS A 218 1.89 11.14 -32.53
N MET A 219 2.95 11.23 -33.34
CA MET A 219 3.73 12.45 -33.60
C MET A 219 4.42 13.11 -32.39
N GLY A 220 4.36 12.51 -31.21
CA GLY A 220 5.06 12.97 -30.00
C GLY A 220 4.52 14.29 -29.42
N LEU A 221 3.21 14.53 -29.53
CA LEU A 221 2.60 15.83 -29.22
C LEU A 221 2.01 15.94 -27.80
N PHE A 222 1.88 14.82 -27.09
CA PHE A 222 1.27 14.76 -25.76
C PHE A 222 2.29 14.92 -24.63
N GLY A 223 1.85 15.17 -23.40
CA GLY A 223 2.73 15.27 -22.22
C GLY A 223 3.31 13.94 -21.74
N GLY A 224 2.93 12.82 -22.36
CA GLY A 224 3.23 11.45 -21.95
C GLY A 224 2.09 10.49 -22.32
N GLU A 225 2.13 9.27 -21.80
CA GLU A 225 1.13 8.22 -22.02
C GLU A 225 0.64 7.63 -20.69
N VAL A 226 -0.65 7.32 -20.60
CA VAL A 226 -1.20 6.40 -19.61
C VAL A 226 -1.49 5.07 -20.31
N LYS A 227 -0.59 4.11 -20.11
CA LYS A 227 -0.63 2.79 -20.77
C LYS A 227 -1.20 1.70 -19.90
N GLU A 228 -1.56 0.59 -20.54
CA GLU A 228 -2.10 -0.60 -19.89
C GLU A 228 -3.30 -0.26 -18.99
N ILE A 229 -4.20 0.60 -19.46
CA ILE A 229 -5.37 0.99 -18.66
C ILE A 229 -6.21 -0.24 -18.35
N THR A 230 -6.38 -0.53 -17.06
CA THR A 230 -7.11 -1.71 -16.56
C THR A 230 -8.47 -1.37 -15.97
N ARG A 231 -8.75 -0.09 -15.74
CA ARG A 231 -10.04 0.39 -15.23
C ARG A 231 -10.38 1.72 -15.88
N ILE A 232 -11.62 1.85 -16.31
CA ILE A 232 -12.21 3.11 -16.75
C ILE A 232 -13.65 3.18 -16.28
N ILE A 233 -14.07 4.32 -15.74
CA ILE A 233 -15.45 4.59 -15.36
C ILE A 233 -15.83 6.02 -15.76
N LYS A 234 -17.12 6.24 -16.05
CA LYS A 234 -17.65 7.59 -16.20
C LYS A 234 -17.43 8.37 -14.89
N TRP A 235 -16.89 9.58 -14.99
CA TRP A 235 -16.71 10.48 -13.87
C TRP A 235 -17.78 11.57 -13.88
N GLY A 236 -18.46 11.75 -12.76
CA GLY A 236 -19.61 12.64 -12.68
C GLY A 236 -20.85 12.02 -13.33
N ASN A 237 -21.62 11.33 -12.51
CA ASN A 237 -23.05 11.04 -12.65
C ASN A 237 -23.54 10.43 -11.34
#